data_AF-A0A0F9MYL5-F1
#
_entry.id   AF-A0A0F9MYL5-F1
#
_cell.length_a   1.000
_cell.length_b   1.000
_cell.length_c   1.000
_cell.angle_alpha   90.00
_cell.angle_beta   90.00
_cell.angle_gamma   90.00
#
_symmetry.space_group_name_H-M   'P 1'
#
loop_
_entity.id
_entity.type
_entity.pdbx_description
1 polymer ?
#
loop_
_entity_poly.entity_id
_entity_poly.type
_entity_poly.pdbx_seq_one_letter_code
_entity_poly.pdbx_strand_id
1 'polypeptide(L)'
;MNTGSTMKLTLSSGLSRSTIIKISVFFSLNMLDYGLTWYGLSNGIALEINPLFSSMPYVWMGLVKTAQSLIIIYMVGAKFFHTWALNIAIAFMSIVCLWNIFVIGGF
;
A
#
# COMPACT_ATOMS: atom_id res chain seq x y z
N MET A 1 31.56 -2.76 22.04
CA MET A 1 30.11 -3.00 21.88
C MET A 1 29.90 -3.78 20.60
N ASN A 2 29.59 -5.07 20.71
CA ASN A 2 29.40 -5.97 19.58
C ASN A 2 27.92 -6.31 19.48
N THR A 3 27.15 -5.50 18.75
CA THR A 3 25.75 -5.77 18.43
C THR A 3 25.56 -5.66 16.91
N GLY A 4 26.25 -6.54 16.20
CA GLY A 4 25.87 -6.99 14.86
C GLY A 4 24.61 -7.85 14.90
N SER A 5 23.59 -7.43 15.65
CA SER A 5 22.27 -8.05 15.64
C SER A 5 21.58 -7.61 14.35
N THR A 6 21.92 -8.29 13.26
CA THR A 6 20.98 -8.44 12.15
C THR A 6 19.71 -9.03 12.77
N MET A 7 18.68 -8.20 12.94
CA MET A 7 17.34 -8.69 13.23
C MET A 7 16.94 -9.56 12.05
N LYS A 8 17.27 -10.85 12.11
CA LYS A 8 16.58 -11.87 11.33
C LYS A 8 15.15 -11.86 11.84
N LEU A 9 14.32 -11.07 11.16
CA LEU A 9 12.88 -11.23 11.13
C LEU A 9 12.64 -12.68 10.73
N THR A 10 12.55 -13.53 11.75
CA THR A 10 12.27 -14.94 11.60
C THR A 10 10.77 -14.95 11.38
N LEU A 11 10.36 -14.70 10.12
CA LEU A 11 9.00 -14.87 9.65
C LEU A 11 8.70 -16.36 9.72
N SER A 12 8.43 -16.83 10.93
CA SER A 12 8.17 -18.22 11.27
C SER A 12 6.92 -18.67 10.52
N SER A 13 7.16 -19.29 9.35
CA SER A 13 6.50 -20.48 8.78
C SER A 13 4.96 -20.62 8.80
N GLY A 14 4.20 -19.53 8.97
CA GLY A 14 2.73 -19.55 8.86
C GLY A 14 2.20 -19.16 7.47
N LEU A 15 2.94 -18.33 6.74
CA LEU A 15 2.54 -17.80 5.43
C LEU A 15 3.34 -18.44 4.30
N SER A 16 2.65 -18.84 3.24
CA SER A 16 3.30 -19.32 2.01
C SER A 16 4.14 -18.21 1.37
N ARG A 17 5.23 -18.57 0.69
CA ARG A 17 6.06 -17.62 -0.09
C ARG A 17 5.24 -16.81 -1.09
N SER A 18 4.22 -17.43 -1.70
CA SER A 18 3.29 -16.76 -2.61
C SER A 18 2.50 -15.66 -1.90
N THR A 19 2.01 -15.92 -0.69
CA THR A 19 1.28 -14.93 0.12
C THR A 19 2.17 -13.74 0.49
N ILE A 20 3.43 -14.00 0.86
CA ILE A 20 4.40 -12.93 1.18
C ILE A 20 4.63 -12.02 -0.03
N ILE A 21 4.84 -12.59 -1.22
CA ILE A 21 5.02 -11.81 -2.46
C ILE A 21 3.80 -10.93 -2.72
N LYS A 22 2.59 -11.46 -2.57
CA LYS A 22 1.34 -10.70 -2.78
C LYS A 22 1.20 -9.54 -1.80
N ILE A 23 1.52 -9.77 -0.52
CA ILE A 23 1.56 -8.71 0.49
C ILE A 23 2.55 -7.61 0.07
N SER A 24 3.75 -7.99 -0.38
CA SER A 24 4.75 -7.03 -0.84
C SER A 24 4.26 -6.22 -2.05
N VAL A 25 3.60 -6.86 -3.02
CA VAL A 25 2.99 -6.17 -4.17
C VAL A 25 1.92 -5.18 -3.71
N PHE A 26 1.02 -5.60 -2.82
CA PHE A 26 0.00 -4.71 -2.24
C PHE A 26 0.62 -3.51 -1.54
N PHE A 27 1.66 -3.73 -0.72
CA PHE A 27 2.37 -2.67 -0.04
C PHE A 27 2.98 -1.67 -1.02
N SER A 28 3.67 -2.15 -2.06
CA SER A 28 4.26 -1.29 -3.08
C SER A 28 3.22 -0.46 -3.83
N LEU A 29 2.07 -1.05 -4.19
CA LEU A 29 0.97 -0.32 -4.83
C LEU A 29 0.40 0.76 -3.90
N ASN A 30 0.25 0.46 -2.61
CA ASN A 30 -0.26 1.44 -1.65
C ASN A 30 0.71 2.62 -1.44
N MET A 31 2.02 2.37 -1.49
CA MET A 31 3.04 3.41 -1.43
C MET A 31 3.13 4.20 -2.75
N LEU A 32 2.91 3.54 -3.89
CA LEU A 32 2.81 4.21 -5.18
C LEU A 32 1.61 5.18 -5.20
N ASP A 33 0.43 4.73 -4.78
CA ASP A 33 -0.76 5.59 -4.67
C ASP A 33 -0.53 6.80 -3.75
N TYR A 34 0.16 6.60 -2.62
CA TYR A 34 0.59 7.69 -1.75
C TYR A 34 1.46 8.72 -2.50
N GLY A 35 2.47 8.25 -3.23
CA GLY A 35 3.36 9.12 -4.02
C GLY A 35 2.62 9.88 -5.12
N LEU A 36 1.71 9.21 -5.83
CA LEU A 36 0.89 9.83 -6.88
C LEU A 36 -0.08 10.86 -6.31
N THR A 37 -0.73 10.57 -5.19
CA THR A 37 -1.63 11.50 -4.52
C THR A 37 -0.87 12.71 -3.95
N TRP A 38 0.33 12.47 -3.40
CA TRP A 38 1.23 13.53 -2.93
C TRP A 38 1.64 14.47 -4.07
N TYR A 39 2.00 13.90 -5.23
CA TYR A 39 2.25 14.67 -6.44
C TYR A 39 1.00 15.46 -6.88
N GLY A 40 -0.17 14.82 -6.87
CA GLY A 40 -1.43 15.45 -7.20
C GLY A 40 -1.77 16.65 -6.34
N LEU A 41 -1.57 16.53 -5.03
CA LEU A 41 -1.74 17.62 -4.05
C LEU A 41 -0.78 18.77 -4.30
N SER A 42 0.47 18.46 -4.65
CA SER A 42 1.48 19.46 -4.95
C SER A 42 1.18 20.24 -6.25
N ASN A 43 0.41 19.65 -7.17
CA ASN A 43 0.04 20.25 -8.46
C ASN A 43 -1.43 20.74 -8.52
N GLY A 44 -2.18 20.66 -7.42
CA GLY A 44 -3.57 21.13 -7.35
C GLY A 44 -4.62 20.22 -8.02
N ILE A 45 -4.25 19.01 -8.44
CA ILE A 45 -5.13 18.04 -9.14
C ILE A 45 -5.51 16.84 -8.25
N ALA A 46 -5.26 16.92 -6.94
CA ALA A 46 -5.52 15.84 -5.99
C ALA A 46 -6.98 15.37 -5.94
N LEU A 47 -7.92 16.26 -6.24
CA LEU A 47 -9.35 15.96 -6.18
C LEU A 47 -9.79 15.01 -7.31
N GLU A 48 -9.07 15.04 -8.44
CA GLU A 48 -9.31 14.21 -9.62
C GLU A 48 -8.60 12.85 -9.51
N ILE A 49 -7.44 12.85 -8.85
CA ILE A 49 -6.61 11.66 -8.61
C ILE A 49 -7.19 10.84 -7.46
N ASN A 50 -7.35 11.45 -6.29
CA ASN A 50 -7.76 10.75 -5.08
C ASN A 50 -8.62 11.64 -4.18
N PRO A 51 -9.94 11.73 -4.45
CA PRO A 51 -10.84 12.62 -3.71
C PRO A 51 -10.86 12.31 -2.21
N LEU A 52 -10.65 11.05 -1.81
CA LEU A 52 -10.64 10.63 -0.40
C LEU A 52 -9.50 11.26 0.42
N PHE A 53 -8.34 11.48 -0.21
CA PHE A 53 -7.16 12.05 0.44
C PHE A 53 -6.85 13.47 -0.01
N SER A 54 -7.64 14.03 -0.92
CA SER A 54 -7.48 15.37 -1.50
C SER A 54 -7.47 16.53 -0.48
N SER A 55 -8.07 16.33 0.69
CA SER A 55 -8.13 17.31 1.78
C SER A 55 -7.28 16.95 2.99
N MET A 56 -6.56 15.82 2.94
CA MET A 56 -5.79 15.31 4.07
C MET A 56 -4.33 15.81 4.01
N PRO A 57 -3.74 16.26 5.14
CA PRO A 57 -2.33 16.60 5.17
C PRO A 57 -1.44 15.39 4.86
N TYR A 58 -0.29 15.62 4.22
CA TYR A 58 0.64 14.58 3.75
C TYR A 58 1.01 13.55 4.80
N VAL A 59 1.31 14.01 6.01
CA VAL A 59 1.71 13.15 7.14
C VAL A 59 0.57 12.20 7.54
N TRP A 60 -0.66 12.71 7.58
CA TRP A 60 -1.84 11.91 7.91
C TRP A 60 -2.16 10.88 6.84
N MET A 61 -2.04 11.27 5.56
CA MET A 61 -2.21 10.35 4.44
C MET A 61 -1.20 9.20 4.53
N GLY A 62 0.08 9.51 4.81
CA GLY A 62 1.12 8.50 4.98
C GLY A 62 0.80 7.54 6.13
N LEU A 63 0.40 8.05 7.28
CA LEU A 63 0.00 7.24 8.43
C LEU A 63 -1.18 6.31 8.12
N VAL A 64 -2.23 6.81 7.46
CA VAL A 64 -3.39 6.00 7.07
C VAL A 64 -2.98 4.89 6.12
N LYS A 65 -2.13 5.19 5.13
CA LYS A 65 -1.63 4.22 4.16
C LYS A 65 -0.78 3.14 4.82
N THR A 66 0.13 3.51 5.71
CA THR A 66 0.94 2.55 6.47
C THR A 66 0.07 1.69 7.40
N ALA A 67 -0.89 2.29 8.12
CA ALA A 67 -1.80 1.57 8.99
C ALA A 67 -2.66 0.56 8.21
N GLN A 68 -3.20 0.96 7.05
CA GLN A 68 -3.98 0.08 6.18
C GLN A 68 -3.15 -1.14 5.74
N SER A 69 -1.89 -0.92 5.34
CA SER A 69 -0.99 -2.01 4.98
C SER A 69 -0.69 -2.95 6.14
N LEU A 70 -0.43 -2.43 7.34
CA LEU A 70 -0.20 -3.24 8.54
C LEU A 70 -1.42 -4.06 8.93
N ILE A 71 -2.62 -3.49 8.83
CA ILE A 71 -3.88 -4.19 9.10
C ILE A 71 -4.06 -5.36 8.12
N ILE A 72 -3.79 -5.17 6.83
CA ILE A 72 -3.89 -6.26 5.85
C ILE A 72 -2.85 -7.35 6.13
N ILE A 73 -1.61 -6.99 6.46
CA ILE A 73 -0.57 -7.95 6.85
C ILE A 73 -1.03 -8.78 8.06
N TYR A 74 -1.58 -8.12 9.08
CA TYR A 74 -2.12 -8.77 10.27
C TYR A 74 -3.29 -9.71 9.93
N MET A 75 -4.28 -9.25 9.17
CA MET A 75 -5.46 -10.05 8.80
C MET A 75 -5.09 -11.28 7.97
N VAL A 76 -4.12 -11.16 7.05
CA VAL A 76 -3.61 -12.29 6.28
C VAL A 76 -2.80 -13.23 7.17
N GLY A 77 -1.97 -12.68 8.09
CA GLY A 77 -1.21 -13.43 9.09
C GLY A 77 -2.07 -14.27 10.01
N ALA A 78 -3.17 -13.70 10.49
CA ALA A 78 -4.15 -14.34 11.37
C ALA A 78 -5.15 -15.25 10.63
N LYS A 79 -4.96 -15.46 9.31
CA LYS A 79 -5.83 -16.29 8.44
C LYS A 79 -7.31 -15.83 8.38
N PHE A 80 -7.62 -14.62 8.81
CA PHE A 80 -8.95 -14.02 8.60
C PHE A 80 -9.16 -13.60 7.14
N PHE A 81 -8.08 -13.35 6.40
CA PHE A 81 -8.10 -12.94 5.01
C PHE A 81 -7.63 -14.07 4.09
N HIS A 82 -8.53 -14.56 3.23
CA HIS A 82 -8.18 -15.57 2.24
C HIS A 82 -7.37 -14.98 1.08
N THR A 83 -6.55 -15.82 0.45
CA THR A 83 -5.65 -15.44 -0.66
C THR A 83 -6.37 -14.78 -1.85
N TRP A 84 -7.62 -15.13 -2.12
CA TRP A 84 -8.42 -14.53 -3.19
C TRP A 84 -8.78 -13.07 -2.88
N ALA A 85 -9.05 -12.74 -1.62
CA ALA A 85 -9.37 -11.37 -1.21
C ALA A 85 -8.14 -10.46 -1.32
N LEU A 86 -6.93 -10.99 -1.06
CA LEU A 86 -5.68 -10.26 -1.31
C LEU A 86 -5.46 -9.98 -2.80
N ASN A 87 -5.80 -10.92 -3.69
CA ASN A 87 -5.73 -10.69 -5.14
C ASN A 87 -6.70 -9.57 -5.58
N ILE A 88 -7.92 -9.54 -5.04
CA ILE A 88 -8.89 -8.48 -5.32
C ILE A 88 -8.37 -7.14 -4.84
N ALA A 89 -7.81 -7.09 -3.62
CA ALA A 89 -7.22 -5.86 -3.08
C ALA A 89 -6.07 -5.35 -3.96
N ILE A 90 -5.21 -6.24 -4.45
CA ILE A 90 -4.13 -5.90 -5.38
C ILE A 90 -4.72 -5.36 -6.69
N ALA A 91 -5.68 -6.06 -7.30
CA ALA A 91 -6.30 -5.63 -8.55
C ALA A 91 -6.95 -4.25 -8.43
N PHE A 92 -7.68 -4.02 -7.33
CA PHE A 92 -8.29 -2.73 -7.04
C PHE A 92 -7.23 -1.62 -6.90
N MET A 93 -6.17 -1.83 -6.12
CA MET A 93 -5.10 -0.84 -5.97
C MET A 93 -4.34 -0.58 -7.27
N SER A 94 -4.14 -1.60 -8.11
CA SER A 94 -3.56 -1.42 -9.43
C SER A 94 -4.43 -0.52 -10.31
N ILE A 95 -5.76 -0.70 -10.30
CA ILE A 95 -6.69 0.15 -11.06
C ILE A 95 -6.62 1.60 -10.56
N VAL A 96 -6.62 1.81 -9.23
CA VAL A 96 -6.49 3.16 -8.65
C VAL A 96 -5.17 3.80 -9.05
N CYS A 97 -4.04 3.08 -8.97
CA CYS A 97 -2.74 3.61 -9.39
C CYS A 97 -2.72 3.94 -10.89
N LEU A 98 -3.31 3.10 -11.75
CA LEU A 98 -3.40 3.34 -13.18
C LEU A 98 -4.24 4.59 -13.49
N TRP A 99 -5.37 4.76 -12.80
CA TRP A 99 -6.19 5.97 -12.92
C TRP A 99 -5.39 7.23 -12.54
N ASN A 100 -4.70 7.18 -11.41
CA ASN A 100 -3.87 8.30 -10.96
C ASN A 100 -2.78 8.65 -11.98
N ILE A 101 -2.12 7.63 -12.55
CA ILE A 101 -1.12 7.83 -13.61
C ILE A 101 -1.74 8.44 -14.86
N PHE A 102 -2.94 7.98 -15.26
CA PHE A 102 -3.66 8.50 -16.42
C PHE A 102 -3.99 9.99 -16.25
N VAL A 103 -4.57 10.37 -15.10
CA VAL A 103 -4.90 11.77 -14.77
C VAL A 103 -3.65 12.64 -14.71
N ILE A 104 -2.57 12.17 -14.07
CA ILE A 104 -1.30 12.91 -14.02
C ILE A 104 -0.67 13.05 -15.41
N GLY A 105 -0.82 12.04 -16.27
CA GLY A 105 -0.30 12.03 -17.63
C GLY A 105 -1.04 12.98 -18.58
N GLY A 106 -2.21 13.52 -18.19
CA GLY A 106 -2.98 14.48 -18.98
C GLY A 106 -3.62 13.89 -20.24
N PHE A 107 -3.99 12.60 -20.21
CA PHE A 107 -4.69 11.91 -21.30
C PHE A 107 -6.22 11.98 -21.17
#